data_AF-A0A372UHD3-F1
#
_entry.id   AF-A0A372UHD3-F1
#
_cell.length_a   1.000
_cell.length_b   1.000
_cell.length_c   1.000
_cell.angle_alpha   90.00
_cell.angle_beta   90.00
_cell.angle_gamma   90.00
#
_symmetry.space_group_name_H-M   'P 1'
#
loop_
_entity.id
_entity.type
_entity.pdbx_description
1 polymer ?
#
loop_
_entity_poly.entity_id
_entity_poly.type
_entity_poly.pdbx_seq_one_letter_code
_entity_poly.pdbx_strand_id
1 'polypeptide(L)'
;MDNRYLKEKYNRVKTASRLRLGVQQLIQRPYLNIFTLLILGSFPILRKIIDESLLHMGVEKQVFPIFKICLQTIEIVFPIILLIYLVQMIGERTARKDEANIIVAFTNVKMFNQPPILISKKKDRKRGVMVREFYSNQAKHIWEEKMSNIEDAFSGRLVGEKIEYGGKNHSDGKKIVMYLAKGRQAKDWGTMYE
;
A
#
# COMPACT_ATOMS: atom_id res chain seq x y z
N MET A 1 -4.87 15.90 26.12
CA MET A 1 -3.61 15.16 25.88
C MET A 1 -3.79 14.05 24.84
N ASP A 2 -4.82 14.09 23.97
CA ASP A 2 -5.27 12.93 23.17
C ASP A 2 -4.80 12.84 21.70
N ASN A 3 -4.26 13.92 21.12
CA ASN A 3 -4.00 13.93 19.68
C ASN A 3 -2.73 13.15 19.28
N ARG A 4 -1.69 13.13 20.13
CA ARG A 4 -0.43 12.40 19.85
C ARG A 4 -0.65 10.89 19.76
N TYR A 5 -1.34 10.31 20.75
CA TYR A 5 -1.61 8.88 20.78
C TYR A 5 -2.43 8.41 19.56
N LEU A 6 -3.49 9.16 19.20
CA LEU A 6 -4.31 8.85 18.03
C LEU A 6 -3.51 8.95 16.73
N LYS A 7 -2.63 9.95 16.61
CA LYS A 7 -1.73 10.13 15.47
C LYS A 7 -0.72 8.99 15.35
N GLU A 8 -0.10 8.58 16.44
CA GLU A 8 0.84 7.44 16.45
C GLU A 8 0.14 6.12 16.09
N LYS A 9 -1.06 5.88 16.64
CA LYS A 9 -1.88 4.73 16.28
C LYS A 9 -2.20 4.72 14.78
N TYR A 10 -2.63 5.86 14.23
CA TYR A 10 -2.90 6.01 12.81
C TYR A 10 -1.65 5.75 11.96
N ASN A 11 -0.50 6.31 12.35
CA ASN A 11 0.77 6.10 11.64
C ASN A 11 1.21 4.63 11.66
N ARG A 12 1.07 3.92 12.80
CA ARG A 12 1.36 2.49 12.88
C ARG A 12 0.49 1.67 11.92
N VAL A 13 -0.82 1.96 11.89
CA VAL A 13 -1.75 1.30 10.96
C VAL A 13 -1.39 1.62 9.51
N LYS A 14 -1.02 2.87 9.20
CA LYS A 14 -0.59 3.27 7.86
C LYS A 14 0.65 2.50 7.43
N THR A 15 1.72 2.49 8.22
CA THR A 15 2.97 1.80 7.90
C THR A 15 2.76 0.30 7.70
N ALA A 16 2.01 -0.35 8.59
CA ALA A 16 1.68 -1.77 8.45
C ALA A 16 0.85 -2.04 7.19
N SER A 17 -0.11 -1.16 6.87
CA SER A 17 -0.93 -1.26 5.65
C SER A 17 -0.09 -1.08 4.39
N ARG A 18 0.90 -0.19 4.38
CA ARG A 18 1.82 -0.02 3.25
C ARG A 18 2.65 -1.26 3.00
N LEU A 19 3.22 -1.85 4.05
CA LEU A 19 3.98 -3.09 3.93
C LEU A 19 3.10 -4.22 3.39
N ARG A 20 1.90 -4.39 3.96
CA ARG A 20 0.94 -5.40 3.51
C ARG A 20 0.54 -5.20 2.04
N LEU A 21 0.22 -3.97 1.64
CA LEU A 21 -0.10 -3.64 0.25
C LEU A 21 1.07 -3.91 -0.69
N GLY A 22 2.29 -3.53 -0.30
CA GLY A 22 3.50 -3.78 -1.08
C GLY A 22 3.69 -5.26 -1.36
N VAL A 23 3.64 -6.10 -0.32
CA VAL A 23 3.73 -7.57 -0.45
C VAL A 23 2.59 -8.11 -1.31
N GLN A 24 1.35 -7.66 -1.07
CA GLN A 24 0.20 -8.09 -1.86
C GLN A 24 0.35 -7.75 -3.35
N GLN A 25 0.91 -6.58 -3.68
CA GLN A 25 1.15 -6.19 -5.08
C GLN A 25 2.30 -6.98 -5.71
N LEU A 26 3.37 -7.28 -4.98
CA LEU A 26 4.45 -8.16 -5.48
C LEU A 26 3.92 -9.55 -5.87
N ILE A 27 2.98 -10.10 -5.09
CA ILE A 27 2.32 -11.38 -5.40
C ILE A 27 1.38 -11.26 -6.60
N GLN A 28 0.56 -10.20 -6.66
CA GLN A 28 -0.44 -10.04 -7.71
C GLN A 28 0.15 -9.59 -9.06
N ARG A 29 1.31 -8.93 -9.05
CA ARG A 29 1.96 -8.31 -10.21
C ARG A 29 3.42 -8.77 -10.30
N PRO A 30 3.67 -9.97 -10.85
CA PRO A 30 5.00 -10.59 -10.83
C PRO A 30 6.08 -9.77 -11.54
N TYR A 31 5.70 -8.88 -12.47
CA TYR A 31 6.65 -7.97 -13.13
C TYR A 31 7.35 -7.01 -12.15
N LEU A 32 6.74 -6.69 -10.99
CA LEU A 32 7.38 -5.85 -9.97
C LEU A 32 8.53 -6.56 -9.26
N ASN A 33 8.57 -7.90 -9.31
CA ASN A 33 9.65 -8.69 -8.72
C ASN A 33 10.98 -8.50 -9.46
N ILE A 34 10.99 -7.85 -10.64
CA ILE A 34 12.25 -7.50 -11.32
C ILE A 34 13.16 -6.65 -10.44
N PHE A 35 12.59 -5.71 -9.67
CA PHE A 35 13.37 -4.88 -8.74
C PHE A 35 13.90 -5.70 -7.56
N THR A 36 13.12 -6.65 -7.06
CA THR A 36 13.57 -7.58 -6.03
C THR A 36 14.72 -8.45 -6.53
N LEU A 37 14.63 -8.96 -7.76
CA LEU A 37 15.69 -9.74 -8.40
C LEU A 37 16.96 -8.90 -8.63
N LEU A 38 16.82 -7.63 -9.01
CA LEU A 38 17.97 -6.71 -9.15
C LEU A 38 18.69 -6.51 -7.81
N ILE A 39 17.95 -6.32 -6.71
CA ILE A 39 18.55 -6.19 -5.37
C ILE A 39 19.28 -7.48 -4.99
N LEU A 40 18.66 -8.65 -5.18
CA LEU A 40 19.29 -9.93 -4.86
C LEU A 40 20.51 -10.21 -5.75
N GLY A 41 20.43 -9.90 -7.05
CA GLY A 41 21.53 -10.05 -8.00
C GLY A 41 22.70 -9.08 -7.74
N SER A 42 22.45 -7.94 -7.09
CA SER A 42 23.50 -6.98 -6.71
C SER A 42 24.37 -7.48 -5.54
N PHE A 43 23.88 -8.42 -4.73
CA PHE A 43 24.58 -8.95 -3.57
C PHE A 43 25.95 -9.59 -3.90
N PRO A 44 26.07 -10.56 -4.82
CA PRO A 44 27.38 -11.14 -5.16
C PRO A 44 28.34 -10.11 -5.78
N ILE A 45 27.81 -9.11 -6.49
CA ILE A 45 28.61 -8.01 -7.06
C ILE A 45 29.19 -7.16 -5.92
N LEU A 46 28.35 -6.77 -4.96
CA LEU A 46 28.76 -5.99 -3.78
C LEU A 46 29.85 -6.72 -2.99
N ARG A 47 29.67 -8.04 -2.79
CA ARG A 47 30.64 -8.89 -2.11
C ARG A 47 32.00 -8.91 -2.81
N LYS A 48 31.99 -9.07 -4.14
CA LYS A 48 33.22 -9.06 -4.94
C LYS A 48 33.97 -7.72 -4.78
N ILE A 49 33.25 -6.60 -4.80
CA ILE A 49 33.83 -5.27 -4.60
C ILE A 49 34.42 -5.13 -3.19
N ILE A 50 33.73 -5.63 -2.16
CA ILE A 50 34.22 -5.63 -0.78
C ILE A 50 35.51 -6.45 -0.67
N ASP A 51 35.52 -7.67 -1.21
CA ASP A 51 36.67 -8.56 -1.16
C ASP A 51 37.89 -7.96 -1.90
N GLU A 52 37.68 -7.36 -3.08
CA GLU A 52 38.73 -6.67 -3.85
C GLU A 52 39.25 -5.43 -3.11
N SER A 53 38.37 -4.63 -2.50
CA SER A 53 38.76 -3.46 -1.71
C SER A 53 39.59 -3.84 -0.48
N LEU A 54 39.27 -4.96 0.19
CA LEU A 54 40.00 -5.47 1.33
C LEU A 54 41.41 -5.95 0.99
N LEU A 55 41.64 -6.44 -0.23
CA LEU A 55 42.96 -6.86 -0.70
C LEU A 55 43.89 -5.68 -1.00
N HIS A 56 43.33 -4.57 -1.46
CA HIS A 56 44.09 -3.35 -1.79
C HIS A 56 44.28 -2.41 -0.60
N MET A 57 43.42 -2.52 0.42
CA MET A 57 43.59 -1.74 1.65
C MET A 57 44.71 -2.37 2.48
N GLY A 58 45.85 -1.67 2.57
CA GLY A 58 46.94 -1.99 3.50
C GLY A 58 46.59 -1.72 4.97
N VAL A 59 45.45 -2.23 5.44
CA VAL A 59 44.99 -2.06 6.82
C VAL A 59 45.94 -2.79 7.76
N GLU A 60 46.35 -2.12 8.84
CA GLU A 60 47.13 -2.77 9.89
C GLU A 60 46.43 -4.04 10.40
N LYS A 61 47.22 -5.10 10.60
CA LYS A 61 46.75 -6.45 10.93
C LYS A 61 45.84 -6.51 12.17
N GLN A 62 45.96 -5.54 13.08
CA GLN A 62 45.15 -5.45 14.30
C GLN A 62 43.72 -4.93 14.06
N VAL A 63 43.53 -4.02 13.10
CA VAL A 63 42.22 -3.37 12.82
C VAL A 63 41.45 -4.12 11.72
N PHE A 64 42.17 -4.84 10.86
CA PHE A 64 41.61 -5.67 9.78
C PHE A 64 40.43 -6.58 10.18
N PRO A 65 40.47 -7.34 11.29
CA PRO A 65 39.35 -8.22 11.66
C PRO A 65 38.07 -7.44 11.99
N ILE A 66 38.19 -6.31 12.70
CA ILE A 66 37.05 -5.46 13.06
C ILE A 66 36.44 -4.84 11.80
N PHE A 67 37.29 -4.32 10.93
CA PHE A 67 36.87 -3.71 9.67
C PHE A 67 36.14 -4.71 8.75
N LYS A 68 36.64 -5.94 8.66
CA LYS A 68 36.01 -7.03 7.90
C LYS A 68 34.60 -7.34 8.42
N ILE A 69 34.43 -7.45 9.74
CA ILE A 69 33.13 -7.73 10.36
C ILE A 69 32.14 -6.58 10.07
N CYS A 70 32.59 -5.32 10.16
CA CYS A 70 31.76 -4.17 9.84
C CYS A 70 31.28 -4.20 8.37
N LEU A 71 32.18 -4.45 7.41
CA LEU A 71 31.82 -4.52 6.00
C LEU A 71 30.85 -5.68 5.70
N GLN A 72 31.08 -6.85 6.27
CA GLN A 72 30.16 -7.99 6.13
C GLN A 72 28.77 -7.70 6.73
N THR A 73 28.74 -6.97 7.85
CA THR A 73 27.47 -6.55 8.46
C THR A 73 26.72 -5.60 7.53
N ILE A 74 27.42 -4.61 6.95
CA ILE A 74 26.83 -3.66 5.99
C ILE A 74 26.33 -4.39 4.73
N GLU A 75 27.10 -5.33 4.21
CA GLU A 75 26.76 -6.17 3.04
C GLU A 75 25.41 -6.87 3.23
N ILE A 76 25.08 -7.32 4.44
CA ILE A 76 23.82 -7.99 4.77
C ILE A 76 22.70 -7.01 5.11
N VAL A 77 22.97 -5.99 5.93
CA VAL A 77 21.95 -5.06 6.41
C VAL A 77 21.44 -4.15 5.29
N PHE A 78 22.32 -3.70 4.41
CA PHE A 78 21.98 -2.80 3.31
C PHE A 78 20.90 -3.36 2.36
N PRO A 79 21.02 -4.58 1.79
CA PRO A 79 19.99 -5.14 0.92
C PRO A 79 18.67 -5.38 1.66
N ILE A 80 18.70 -5.73 2.95
CA ILE A 80 17.48 -5.88 3.76
C ILE A 80 16.73 -4.54 3.86
N ILE A 81 17.44 -3.45 4.15
CA ILE A 81 16.84 -2.10 4.21
C ILE A 81 16.27 -1.72 2.83
N LEU A 82 17.00 -1.98 1.74
CA LEU A 82 16.52 -1.70 0.39
C LEU A 82 15.25 -2.49 0.05
N LEU A 83 15.17 -3.77 0.44
CA LEU A 83 13.98 -4.59 0.22
C LEU A 83 12.77 -4.04 0.99
N ILE A 84 12.94 -3.68 2.26
CA ILE A 84 11.87 -3.08 3.06
C ILE A 84 11.40 -1.76 2.41
N TYR A 85 12.34 -0.92 2.00
CA TYR A 85 12.04 0.35 1.33
C TYR A 85 11.30 0.15 0.01
N LEU A 86 11.73 -0.81 -0.82
CA LEU A 86 11.06 -1.17 -2.07
C LEU A 86 9.60 -1.57 -1.82
N VAL A 87 9.36 -2.46 -0.86
CA VAL A 87 8.01 -2.92 -0.50
C VAL A 87 7.15 -1.74 -0.04
N GLN A 88 7.67 -0.88 0.84
CA GLN A 88 6.95 0.32 1.30
C GLN A 88 6.62 1.27 0.14
N MET A 89 7.57 1.50 -0.76
CA MET A 89 7.39 2.38 -1.92
C MET A 89 6.29 1.87 -2.86
N ILE A 90 6.27 0.56 -3.14
CA ILE A 90 5.22 -0.09 -3.94
C ILE A 90 3.86 0.08 -3.25
N GLY A 91 3.79 -0.16 -1.94
CA GLY A 91 2.58 0.03 -1.14
C GLY A 91 2.06 1.48 -1.21
N GLU A 92 2.94 2.47 -1.02
CA GLU A 92 2.57 3.89 -1.05
C GLU A 92 2.09 4.32 -2.43
N ARG A 93 2.80 3.94 -3.51
CA ARG A 93 2.38 4.26 -4.89
C ARG A 93 1.04 3.62 -5.23
N THR A 94 0.80 2.40 -4.76
CA THR A 94 -0.46 1.68 -5.01
C THR A 94 -1.64 2.35 -4.31
N ALA A 95 -1.44 2.80 -3.07
CA ALA A 95 -2.50 3.42 -2.29
C ALA A 95 -2.79 4.86 -2.68
N ARG A 96 -1.75 5.64 -3.06
CA ARG A 96 -1.85 7.08 -3.30
C ARG A 96 -3.02 7.48 -4.21
N LYS A 97 -3.21 6.77 -5.33
CA LYS A 97 -4.29 7.07 -6.27
C LYS A 97 -5.68 6.79 -5.67
N ASP A 98 -5.84 5.63 -5.02
CA ASP A 98 -7.13 5.24 -4.45
C ASP A 98 -7.48 6.11 -3.22
N GLU A 99 -6.49 6.45 -2.38
CA GLU A 99 -6.69 7.35 -1.23
C GLU A 99 -7.00 8.78 -1.66
N ALA A 100 -6.32 9.30 -2.69
CA ALA A 100 -6.63 10.62 -3.24
C ALA A 100 -8.07 10.69 -3.76
N ASN A 101 -8.54 9.66 -4.46
CA ASN A 101 -9.92 9.58 -4.93
C ASN A 101 -10.93 9.59 -3.77
N ILE A 102 -10.62 8.88 -2.68
CA ILE A 102 -11.47 8.91 -1.48
C ILE A 102 -11.44 10.29 -0.83
N ILE A 103 -10.28 10.93 -0.70
CA ILE A 103 -10.20 12.29 -0.16
C ILE A 103 -11.07 13.25 -0.98
N VAL A 104 -11.03 13.16 -2.31
CA VAL A 104 -11.89 13.95 -3.21
C VAL A 104 -13.37 13.66 -2.96
N ALA A 105 -13.76 12.39 -2.88
CA ALA A 105 -15.16 11.99 -2.61
C ALA A 105 -15.68 12.49 -1.24
N PHE A 106 -14.77 12.65 -0.27
CA PHE A 106 -15.06 13.07 1.10
C PHE A 106 -14.74 14.56 1.36
N THR A 107 -14.57 15.39 0.33
CA THR A 107 -14.17 16.81 0.46
C THR A 107 -15.05 17.61 1.45
N ASN A 108 -16.35 17.28 1.55
CA ASN A 108 -17.30 17.96 2.44
C ASN A 108 -17.45 17.31 3.82
N VAL A 109 -16.62 16.31 4.16
CA VAL A 109 -16.69 15.56 5.42
C VAL A 109 -15.51 15.97 6.31
N LYS A 110 -15.77 16.29 7.58
CA LYS A 110 -14.71 16.56 8.56
C LYS A 110 -13.93 15.27 8.87
N MET A 111 -12.87 15.03 8.10
CA MET A 111 -11.87 14.03 8.39
C MET A 111 -10.84 14.68 9.31
N PHE A 112 -10.87 14.40 10.62
CA PHE A 112 -9.99 14.96 11.65
C PHE A 112 -8.49 14.62 11.44
N ASN A 113 -7.91 15.08 10.33
CA ASN A 113 -6.56 14.78 9.84
C ASN A 113 -6.23 13.27 9.75
N GLN A 114 -7.25 12.43 9.61
CA GLN A 114 -7.15 10.97 9.52
C GLN A 114 -7.98 10.48 8.33
N PRO A 115 -7.50 10.73 7.09
CA PRO A 115 -8.18 10.23 5.91
C PRO A 115 -8.20 8.69 5.90
N PRO A 116 -9.14 8.06 5.19
CA PRO A 116 -9.16 6.61 5.07
C PRO A 116 -7.87 6.05 4.46
N ILE A 117 -7.33 4.99 5.05
CA ILE A 117 -6.10 4.33 4.59
C ILE A 117 -6.49 3.09 3.80
N LEU A 118 -5.94 2.91 2.60
CA LEU A 118 -6.11 1.65 1.87
C LEU A 118 -5.32 0.52 2.57
N ILE A 119 -6.01 -0.55 2.96
CA ILE A 119 -5.42 -1.75 3.60
C ILE A 119 -5.12 -2.83 2.57
N SER A 120 -6.04 -3.05 1.63
CA SER A 120 -5.97 -4.15 0.68
C SER A 120 -6.56 -3.75 -0.66
N LYS A 121 -5.93 -4.23 -1.72
CA LYS A 121 -6.41 -4.09 -3.09
C LYS A 121 -6.22 -5.40 -3.82
N LYS A 122 -7.34 -6.01 -4.22
CA LYS A 122 -7.34 -7.27 -4.98
C LYS A 122 -8.30 -7.19 -6.16
N LYS A 123 -7.92 -7.82 -7.25
CA LYS A 123 -8.82 -8.04 -8.38
C LYS A 123 -9.50 -9.38 -8.17
N ASP A 124 -10.82 -9.37 -8.00
CA ASP A 124 -11.60 -10.60 -8.08
C ASP A 124 -11.75 -10.96 -9.57
N ARG A 125 -11.04 -12.00 -9.99
CA ARG A 125 -11.06 -12.47 -11.39
C ARG A 125 -12.40 -13.10 -11.77
N LYS A 126 -13.14 -13.69 -10.82
CA LYS A 126 -14.41 -14.37 -11.10
C LYS A 126 -15.50 -13.36 -11.44
N ARG A 127 -15.56 -12.26 -10.68
CA ARG A 127 -16.59 -11.23 -10.84
C ARG A 127 -16.13 -10.04 -11.70
N GLY A 128 -14.84 -9.97 -12.07
CA GLY A 128 -14.28 -8.85 -12.83
C GLY A 128 -14.19 -7.53 -12.03
N VAL A 129 -14.28 -7.60 -10.70
CA VAL A 129 -14.42 -6.45 -9.80
C VAL A 129 -13.13 -6.20 -9.03
N MET A 130 -12.83 -4.93 -8.78
CA MET A 130 -11.73 -4.52 -7.90
C MET A 130 -12.25 -4.37 -6.47
N VAL A 131 -11.81 -5.25 -5.58
CA VAL A 131 -12.14 -5.20 -4.15
C VAL A 131 -11.08 -4.36 -3.45
N ARG A 132 -11.53 -3.35 -2.72
CA ARG A 132 -10.67 -2.46 -1.92
C ARG A 132 -11.18 -2.43 -0.49
N GLU A 133 -10.26 -2.56 0.45
CA GLU A 133 -10.54 -2.48 1.89
C GLU A 133 -9.83 -1.24 2.45
N PHE A 134 -10.58 -0.38 3.14
CA PHE A 134 -10.07 0.85 3.75
C PHE A 134 -10.20 0.78 5.27
N TYR A 135 -9.17 1.26 5.97
CA TYR A 135 -9.26 1.60 7.39
C TYR A 135 -9.82 3.01 7.51
N SER A 136 -10.93 3.18 8.22
CA SER A 136 -11.55 4.48 8.42
C SER A 136 -12.04 4.62 9.85
N ASN A 137 -11.96 5.85 10.37
CA ASN A 137 -12.63 6.23 11.60
C ASN A 137 -14.03 6.84 11.34
N GLN A 138 -14.41 7.00 10.07
CA GLN A 138 -15.75 7.44 9.67
C GLN A 138 -16.72 6.25 9.69
N ALA A 139 -17.91 6.47 10.23
CA ALA A 139 -18.95 5.45 10.31
C ALA A 139 -19.48 5.07 8.91
N LYS A 140 -19.97 3.84 8.77
CA LYS A 140 -20.43 3.27 7.49
C LYS A 140 -21.51 4.12 6.79
N HIS A 141 -22.45 4.70 7.53
CA HIS A 141 -23.50 5.55 6.94
C HIS A 141 -22.94 6.73 6.13
N ILE A 142 -21.83 7.32 6.57
CA ILE A 142 -21.16 8.42 5.84
C ILE A 142 -20.61 7.92 4.50
N TRP A 143 -20.10 6.69 4.47
CA TRP A 143 -19.65 6.07 3.23
C TRP A 143 -20.83 5.78 2.28
N GLU A 144 -21.96 5.34 2.83
CA GLU A 144 -23.19 5.08 2.08
C GLU A 144 -23.74 6.39 1.47
N GLU A 145 -23.74 7.50 2.21
CA GLU A 145 -24.11 8.82 1.71
C GLU A 145 -23.18 9.33 0.60
N LYS A 146 -21.88 9.02 0.68
CA LYS A 146 -20.87 9.47 -0.29
C LYS A 146 -20.67 8.52 -1.46
N MET A 147 -21.50 7.48 -1.59
CA MET A 147 -21.43 6.50 -2.65
C MET A 147 -21.33 7.09 -4.06
N SER A 148 -22.21 8.05 -4.40
CA SER A 148 -22.21 8.69 -5.72
C SER A 148 -20.87 9.40 -5.98
N ASN A 149 -20.36 10.12 -4.99
CA ASN A 149 -19.08 10.82 -5.10
C ASN A 149 -17.90 9.85 -5.24
N ILE A 150 -17.97 8.69 -4.57
CA ILE A 150 -16.96 7.63 -4.70
C ILE A 150 -16.99 7.05 -6.13
N GLU A 151 -18.17 6.75 -6.67
CA GLU A 151 -18.30 6.27 -8.05
C GLU A 151 -17.75 7.28 -9.06
N ASP A 152 -18.03 8.57 -8.86
CA ASP A 152 -17.50 9.66 -9.68
C ASP A 152 -15.97 9.76 -9.59
N ALA A 153 -15.42 9.80 -8.38
CA ALA A 153 -13.98 9.92 -8.15
C ALA A 153 -13.17 8.72 -8.68
N PHE A 154 -13.77 7.52 -8.66
CA PHE A 154 -13.14 6.31 -9.20
C PHE A 154 -13.47 6.03 -10.67
N SER A 155 -14.38 6.82 -11.28
CA SER A 155 -14.93 6.58 -12.62
C SER A 155 -15.36 5.13 -12.82
N GLY A 156 -16.03 4.56 -11.81
CA GLY A 156 -16.41 3.15 -11.74
C GLY A 156 -17.75 2.96 -11.05
N ARG A 157 -18.23 1.72 -11.03
CA ARG A 157 -19.54 1.35 -10.45
C ARG A 157 -19.35 0.50 -9.21
N LEU A 158 -20.06 0.80 -8.13
CA LEU A 158 -20.14 -0.08 -6.96
C LEU A 158 -21.11 -1.23 -7.27
N VAL A 159 -20.66 -2.48 -7.06
CA VAL A 159 -21.41 -3.70 -7.44
C VAL A 159 -21.62 -4.60 -6.22
N GLY A 160 -22.80 -5.22 -6.10
CA GLY A 160 -23.16 -6.11 -5.00
C GLY A 160 -23.67 -5.36 -3.77
N GLU A 161 -23.36 -5.87 -2.56
CA GLU A 161 -23.47 -5.10 -1.32
C GLU A 161 -22.44 -3.97 -1.37
N LYS A 162 -22.92 -2.83 -1.84
CA LYS A 162 -22.15 -1.65 -2.23
C LYS A 162 -21.03 -1.28 -1.25
N ILE A 163 -21.32 -1.36 0.05
CA ILE A 163 -20.41 -1.06 1.15
C ILE A 163 -20.64 -2.06 2.28
N GLU A 164 -19.60 -2.79 2.66
CA GLU A 164 -19.61 -3.79 3.74
C GLU A 164 -18.58 -3.44 4.81
N TYR A 165 -18.79 -3.97 6.02
CA TYR A 165 -17.72 -4.01 7.02
C TYR A 165 -16.68 -5.08 6.65
N GLY A 166 -15.42 -4.80 6.96
CA GLY A 166 -14.28 -5.69 6.73
C GLY A 166 -13.91 -6.51 7.96
N GLY A 167 -12.68 -7.05 7.94
CA GLY A 167 -12.16 -7.88 9.04
C GLY A 167 -12.66 -9.32 9.03
N LYS A 168 -12.34 -10.06 10.11
CA LYS A 168 -12.76 -11.47 10.27
C LYS A 168 -14.29 -11.47 10.43
N ASN A 169 -15.00 -12.23 9.60
CA ASN A 169 -16.46 -12.31 9.58
C ASN A 169 -17.20 -10.96 9.35
N HIS A 170 -16.58 -10.00 8.67
CA HIS A 170 -17.22 -8.71 8.35
C HIS A 170 -17.69 -7.90 9.58
N SER A 171 -17.03 -8.07 10.75
CA SER A 171 -17.46 -7.46 12.00
C SER A 171 -16.62 -6.28 12.46
N ASP A 172 -15.62 -5.85 11.67
CA ASP A 172 -14.73 -4.74 12.05
C ASP A 172 -15.28 -3.41 11.53
N GLY A 173 -15.89 -2.65 12.43
CA GLY A 173 -16.48 -1.33 12.14
C GLY A 173 -15.51 -0.29 11.58
N LYS A 174 -14.20 -0.53 11.70
CA LYS A 174 -13.15 0.37 11.20
C LYS A 174 -12.63 -0.02 9.84
N LYS A 175 -13.06 -1.16 9.31
CA LYS A 175 -12.68 -1.62 7.98
C LYS A 175 -13.90 -1.54 7.09
N ILE A 176 -13.77 -0.85 5.97
CA ILE A 176 -14.82 -0.69 4.98
C ILE A 176 -14.37 -1.36 3.68
N VAL A 177 -15.16 -2.29 3.17
CA VAL A 177 -14.91 -2.99 1.93
C VAL A 177 -15.81 -2.43 0.84
N MET A 178 -15.22 -2.13 -0.32
CA MET A 178 -15.95 -1.69 -1.50
C MET A 178 -15.56 -2.51 -2.73
N TYR A 179 -16.56 -2.82 -3.55
CA TYR A 179 -16.46 -3.62 -4.75
C TYR A 179 -16.70 -2.74 -5.97
N LEU A 180 -15.64 -2.37 -6.69
CA LEU A 180 -15.72 -1.46 -7.84
C LEU A 180 -15.50 -2.19 -9.17
N ALA A 181 -16.49 -2.16 -10.05
CA ALA A 181 -16.36 -2.58 -11.44
C ALA A 181 -15.86 -1.43 -12.32
N LYS A 182 -15.18 -1.78 -13.43
CA LYS A 182 -14.67 -0.80 -14.39
C LYS A 182 -15.80 -0.27 -15.27
N GLY A 183 -15.89 1.04 -15.43
CA GLY A 183 -16.88 1.71 -16.29
C GLY A 183 -18.11 2.21 -15.53
N ARG A 184 -18.67 3.34 -15.99
CA ARG A 184 -19.93 3.91 -15.49
C ARG A 184 -21.10 3.21 -16.16
N GLN A 185 -22.24 3.08 -15.49
CA GLN A 185 -23.50 2.87 -16.23
C GLN A 185 -23.81 4.21 -16.91
N ALA A 186 -24.12 4.19 -18.21
CA ALA A 186 -24.75 5.35 -18.82
C ALA A 186 -25.99 5.66 -17.97
N LYS A 187 -26.15 6.93 -17.56
CA LYS A 187 -27.47 7.37 -17.08
C LYS A 187 -28.41 7.07 -18.24
N ASP A 188 -29.39 6.22 -18.00
CA ASP A 188 -30.49 6.04 -18.92
C ASP A 188 -31.20 7.39 -18.98
N TRP A 189 -30.85 8.19 -19.99
CA TRP A 189 -31.64 9.34 -20.36
C TRP A 189 -32.90 8.73 -20.94
N GLY A 190 -33.87 8.45 -20.08
CA GLY A 190 -35.19 7.97 -20.48
C GLY A 190 -35.63 8.77 -21.70
N THR A 191 -35.97 8.04 -22.76
CA THR A 191 -36.65 8.48 -23.96
C THR A 191 -37.40 9.80 -23.77
N MET A 192 -36.73 10.93 -24.00
CA MET A 192 -37.34 12.27 -24.13
C MET A 192 -37.83 12.48 -25.57
N TYR A 193 -38.39 11.41 -26.13
CA TYR A 193 -39.12 11.39 -27.40
C TYR A 193 -40.24 10.35 -27.26
N GLU A 194 -41.28 10.73 -26.52
CA GLU A 194 -42.66 10.32 -26.83
C GLU A 194 -43.47 11.60 -27.07
#